data_AF-A0AAD2GDL3-F1
#
_entry.id   AF-A0AAD2GDL3-F1
#
_cell.length_a   1.000
_cell.length_b   1.000
_cell.length_c   1.000
_cell.angle_alpha   90.00
_cell.angle_beta   90.00
_cell.angle_gamma   90.00
#
_symmetry.space_group_name_H-M   'P 1'
#
loop_
_entity.id
_entity.type
_entity.pdbx_description
1 polymer ?
#
loop_
_entity_poly.entity_id
_entity_poly.type
_entity_poly.pdbx_seq_one_letter_code
_entity_poly.pdbx_strand_id
1 'polypeptide(L)'
;MMNNKSPLAALTKQIGGENAFNHLIMTFCQGVLRNLDLEVAFKGMGADALAEHMTNLIKMVFAYTSKSNMTSSNTRGQIVLRNYALFELGLSRSQLRNLQLHFEAAMMDSMIEGKVFDQCKERFTDLCIMFDAENQAQIP
;
A
#
# COMPACT_ATOMS: atom_id res chain seq x y z
N MET A 1 -8.50 -24.98 19.30
CA MET A 1 -8.57 -24.77 17.84
C MET A 1 -8.13 -23.34 17.55
N MET A 2 -6.89 -23.13 17.11
CA MET A 2 -6.43 -21.81 16.69
C MET A 2 -7.01 -21.52 15.30
N ASN A 3 -7.82 -20.48 15.21
CA ASN A 3 -8.43 -20.03 13.96
C ASN A 3 -7.29 -19.48 13.07
N ASN A 4 -6.78 -20.27 12.12
CA ASN A 4 -5.79 -19.85 11.11
C ASN A 4 -6.42 -18.90 10.09
N LYS A 5 -6.92 -17.75 10.55
CA LYS A 5 -7.39 -16.70 9.63
C LYS A 5 -6.17 -15.99 9.07
N SER A 6 -6.14 -15.86 7.73
CA SER A 6 -5.13 -15.07 7.03
C SER A 6 -4.98 -13.70 7.72
N PRO A 7 -3.74 -13.20 7.92
CA PRO A 7 -3.50 -11.88 8.51
C PRO A 7 -4.26 -10.76 7.81
N LEU A 8 -4.33 -10.84 6.48
CA LEU A 8 -5.12 -9.92 5.67
C LEU A 8 -6.60 -10.02 6.02
N ALA A 9 -7.17 -11.22 6.04
CA ALA A 9 -8.59 -11.41 6.34
C ALA A 9 -8.98 -10.91 7.75
N ALA A 10 -8.08 -11.08 8.73
CA ALA A 10 -8.28 -10.56 10.07
C ALA A 10 -8.24 -9.02 10.11
N LEU A 11 -7.32 -8.39 9.39
CA LEU A 11 -7.21 -6.94 9.31
C LEU A 11 -8.38 -6.34 8.50
N THR A 12 -8.73 -6.91 7.35
CA THR A 12 -9.88 -6.49 6.55
C THR A 12 -11.18 -6.54 7.35
N LYS A 13 -11.37 -7.58 8.18
CA LYS A 13 -12.54 -7.64 9.07
C LYS A 13 -12.54 -6.48 10.08
N GLN A 14 -11.39 -6.09 10.63
CA GLN A 14 -11.26 -4.98 11.58
C GLN A 14 -11.50 -3.62 10.91
N ILE A 15 -11.15 -3.48 9.63
CA ILE A 15 -11.42 -2.27 8.82
C ILE A 15 -12.93 -2.10 8.53
N GLY A 16 -13.73 -3.15 8.66
CA GLY A 16 -15.17 -3.12 8.34
C GLY A 16 -15.58 -4.04 7.20
N GLY A 17 -14.69 -4.95 6.78
CA GLY A 17 -14.92 -5.92 5.70
C GLY A 17 -14.41 -5.45 4.34
N GLU A 18 -14.57 -6.28 3.31
CA GLU A 18 -14.03 -6.03 1.97
C GLU A 18 -14.57 -4.74 1.34
N ASN A 19 -15.84 -4.39 1.57
CA ASN A 19 -16.42 -3.15 1.03
C ASN A 19 -15.76 -1.90 1.63
N ALA A 20 -15.54 -1.89 2.96
CA ALA A 20 -14.85 -0.79 3.63
C ALA A 20 -13.38 -0.70 3.18
N PHE A 21 -12.72 -1.85 3.00
CA PHE A 21 -11.36 -1.89 2.46
C PHE A 21 -11.28 -1.33 1.03
N ASN A 22 -12.17 -1.77 0.13
CA ASN A 22 -12.18 -1.27 -1.25
C ASN A 22 -12.50 0.23 -1.30
N HIS A 23 -13.41 0.71 -0.45
CA HIS A 23 -13.71 2.13 -0.32
C HIS A 23 -12.49 2.93 0.16
N LEU A 24 -11.77 2.44 1.18
CA LEU A 24 -10.51 3.04 1.64
C LEU A 24 -9.51 3.18 0.49
N ILE A 25 -9.28 2.12 -0.29
CA ILE A 25 -8.32 2.17 -1.39
C ILE A 25 -8.74 3.17 -2.47
N MET A 26 -10.04 3.21 -2.80
CA MET A 26 -10.56 4.18 -3.77
C MET A 26 -10.38 5.62 -3.29
N THR A 27 -10.74 5.91 -2.04
CA THR A 27 -10.59 7.23 -1.43
C THR A 27 -9.12 7.66 -1.39
N PHE A 28 -8.23 6.73 -1.03
CA PHE A 28 -6.78 6.93 -1.11
C PHE A 28 -6.31 7.28 -2.53
N CYS A 29 -6.68 6.49 -3.54
CA CYS A 29 -6.22 6.70 -4.93
C CYS A 29 -6.76 8.02 -5.51
N GLN A 30 -7.99 8.41 -5.16
CA GLN A 30 -8.53 9.72 -5.53
C GLN A 30 -7.74 10.86 -4.88
N GLY A 31 -7.31 10.72 -3.63
CA GLY A 31 -6.44 11.68 -2.96
C GLY A 31 -5.08 11.80 -3.65
N VAL A 32 -4.47 10.67 -4.02
CA VAL A 32 -3.20 10.61 -4.75
C VAL A 32 -3.27 11.35 -6.08
N LEU A 33 -4.32 11.13 -6.87
CA LEU A 33 -4.46 11.78 -8.19
C LEU A 33 -4.81 13.27 -8.12
N ARG A 34 -5.17 13.81 -6.95
CA ARG A 34 -5.36 15.25 -6.73
C ARG A 34 -4.06 15.95 -6.32
N ASN A 35 -3.02 15.19 -5.97
CA ASN A 35 -1.71 15.73 -5.62
C ASN A 35 -0.86 15.85 -6.88
N LEU A 36 -0.50 17.08 -7.27
CA LEU A 36 0.22 17.35 -8.52
C LEU A 36 1.52 16.54 -8.67
N ASP A 37 2.28 16.34 -7.59
CA ASP A 37 3.55 15.60 -7.63
C ASP A 37 3.32 14.10 -7.91
N LEU A 38 2.26 13.54 -7.32
CA LEU A 38 1.90 12.13 -7.53
C LEU A 38 1.15 11.92 -8.85
N GLU A 39 0.29 12.85 -9.25
CA GLU A 39 -0.44 12.81 -10.53
C GLU A 39 0.55 12.69 -11.71
N VAL A 40 1.66 13.43 -11.67
CA VAL A 40 2.72 13.33 -12.68
C VAL A 40 3.34 11.93 -12.71
N ALA A 41 3.59 11.32 -11.56
CA ALA A 41 4.15 9.97 -11.48
C ALA A 41 3.16 8.89 -11.98
N PHE A 42 1.86 9.07 -11.73
CA PHE A 42 0.79 8.16 -12.15
C PHE A 42 0.11 8.59 -13.45
N LYS A 43 0.77 9.43 -14.26
CA LYS A 43 0.17 10.02 -15.46
C LYS A 43 -0.40 8.94 -16.39
N GLY A 44 -1.67 9.13 -16.78
CA GLY A 44 -2.38 8.21 -17.67
C GLY A 44 -3.09 7.06 -16.95
N MET A 45 -2.92 6.92 -15.63
CA MET A 45 -3.73 6.01 -14.82
C MET A 45 -4.97 6.75 -14.28
N GLY A 46 -6.16 6.26 -14.65
CA GLY A 46 -7.41 6.68 -14.01
C GLY A 46 -7.50 6.15 -12.57
N ALA A 47 -8.40 6.74 -11.78
CA ALA A 47 -8.61 6.35 -10.37
C ALA A 47 -8.91 4.85 -10.20
N ASP A 48 -9.73 4.28 -11.08
CA ASP A 48 -10.09 2.86 -11.03
C ASP A 48 -8.90 1.94 -11.32
N ALA A 49 -8.11 2.26 -12.35
CA ALA A 49 -6.92 1.49 -12.70
C ALA A 49 -5.87 1.56 -11.59
N LEU A 50 -5.63 2.75 -11.04
CA LEU A 50 -4.72 2.92 -9.90
C LEU A 50 -5.23 2.15 -8.68
N ALA A 51 -6.53 2.21 -8.39
CA ALA A 51 -7.13 1.49 -7.27
C ALA A 51 -7.01 -0.03 -7.43
N GLU A 52 -7.14 -0.57 -8.64
CA GLU A 52 -6.94 -2.01 -8.89
C GLU A 52 -5.49 -2.43 -8.59
N HIS A 53 -4.52 -1.69 -9.12
CA HIS A 53 -3.10 -1.95 -8.87
C HIS A 53 -2.74 -1.82 -7.39
N MET A 54 -3.19 -0.74 -6.74
CA MET A 54 -2.92 -0.50 -5.32
C MET A 54 -3.64 -1.51 -4.41
N THR A 55 -4.85 -1.96 -4.77
CA THR A 55 -5.56 -3.01 -4.03
C THR A 55 -4.74 -4.29 -4.01
N ASN A 56 -4.23 -4.73 -5.16
CA ASN A 56 -3.42 -5.94 -5.26
C ASN A 56 -2.13 -5.81 -4.45
N LEU A 57 -1.41 -4.71 -4.61
CA LEU A 57 -0.16 -4.44 -3.89
C LEU A 57 -0.38 -4.39 -2.37
N ILE A 58 -1.35 -3.61 -1.90
CA ILE A 58 -1.63 -3.45 -0.47
C ILE A 58 -2.13 -4.77 0.13
N LYS A 59 -2.97 -5.53 -0.57
CA LYS A 59 -3.39 -6.86 -0.10
C LYS A 59 -2.21 -7.82 0.05
N MET A 60 -1.26 -7.81 -0.89
CA MET A 60 -0.04 -8.61 -0.76
C MET A 60 0.77 -8.20 0.47
N VAL A 61 1.01 -6.91 0.67
CA VAL A 61 1.74 -6.39 1.82
C VAL A 61 1.03 -6.72 3.14
N PHE A 62 -0.28 -6.53 3.20
CA PHE A 62 -1.09 -6.75 4.40
C PHE A 62 -1.32 -8.24 4.69
N ALA A 63 -0.96 -9.14 3.79
CA ALA A 63 -0.95 -10.57 4.07
C ALA A 63 0.17 -10.98 5.06
N TYR A 64 1.16 -10.11 5.29
CA TYR A 64 2.28 -10.38 6.20
C TYR A 64 2.05 -9.75 7.59
N THR A 65 2.34 -10.51 8.65
CA THR A 65 2.20 -10.09 10.05
C THR A 65 3.46 -9.51 10.66
N SER A 66 4.63 -9.79 10.08
CA SER A 66 5.92 -9.40 10.65
C SER A 66 6.82 -8.74 9.60
N LYS A 67 7.53 -7.69 10.04
CA LYS A 67 8.61 -7.04 9.29
C LYS A 67 9.64 -8.03 8.76
N SER A 68 9.94 -9.08 9.54
CA SER A 68 10.89 -10.14 9.16
C SER A 68 10.53 -10.87 7.87
N ASN A 69 9.24 -11.01 7.57
CA ASN A 69 8.79 -11.77 6.41
C ASN A 69 8.84 -10.92 5.13
N MET A 70 8.59 -9.61 5.25
CA MET A 70 8.68 -8.66 4.14
C MET A 70 10.13 -8.35 3.75
N THR A 71 11.09 -8.48 4.69
CA THR A 71 12.52 -8.34 4.40
C THR A 71 13.15 -9.58 3.79
N SER A 72 12.45 -10.72 3.73
CA SER A 72 12.98 -11.90 3.04
C SER A 72 13.05 -11.62 1.53
N SER A 73 14.23 -11.83 0.94
CA SER A 73 14.51 -11.48 -0.46
C SER A 73 13.52 -12.13 -1.43
N ASN A 74 13.08 -13.36 -1.13
CA ASN A 74 12.12 -14.08 -1.96
C ASN A 74 10.71 -13.45 -1.92
N THR A 75 10.19 -13.12 -0.73
CA THR A 75 8.89 -12.45 -0.60
C THR A 75 8.91 -11.06 -1.23
N ARG A 76 9.96 -10.27 -0.97
CA ARG A 76 10.13 -8.95 -1.58
C ARG A 76 10.16 -9.05 -3.10
N GLY A 77 10.98 -9.95 -3.65
CA GLY A 77 11.08 -10.18 -5.09
C GLY A 77 9.74 -10.59 -5.72
N GLN A 78 8.92 -11.39 -5.05
CA GLN A 78 7.58 -11.75 -5.55
C GLN A 78 6.61 -10.56 -5.55
N ILE A 79 6.64 -9.72 -4.52
CA ILE A 79 5.81 -8.50 -4.46
C ILE A 79 6.22 -7.55 -5.59
N VAL A 80 7.53 -7.30 -5.75
CA VAL A 80 8.07 -6.42 -6.80
C VAL A 80 7.71 -6.97 -8.19
N LEU A 81 7.99 -8.25 -8.47
CA LEU A 81 7.72 -8.85 -9.77
C LEU A 81 6.25 -8.77 -10.18
N ARG A 82 5.31 -9.01 -9.24
CA ARG A 82 3.88 -8.97 -9.52
C ARG A 82 3.31 -7.56 -9.65
N ASN A 83 4.02 -6.56 -9.14
CA ASN A 83 3.60 -5.16 -9.15
C ASN A 83 4.62 -4.28 -9.88
N TYR A 84 5.40 -4.87 -10.80
CA TYR A 84 6.57 -4.26 -11.42
C TYR A 84 6.27 -2.89 -12.04
N ALA A 85 5.12 -2.75 -12.71
CA ALA A 85 4.68 -1.50 -13.32
C ALA A 85 4.57 -0.33 -12.31
N LEU A 86 4.25 -0.59 -11.04
CA LEU A 86 4.24 0.44 -9.99
C LEU A 86 5.67 0.76 -9.53
N PHE A 87 6.54 -0.24 -9.43
CA PHE A 87 7.94 -0.06 -9.01
C PHE A 87 8.78 0.65 -10.09
N GLU A 88 8.50 0.43 -11.38
CA GLU A 88 9.15 1.13 -12.49
C GLU A 88 8.89 2.64 -12.51
N LEU A 89 7.88 3.13 -11.78
CA LEU A 89 7.60 4.57 -11.71
C LEU A 89 8.72 5.35 -11.01
N GLY A 90 9.61 4.68 -10.27
CA GLY A 90 10.79 5.32 -9.69
C GLY A 90 10.46 6.42 -8.68
N LEU A 91 9.42 6.21 -7.87
CA LEU A 91 8.89 7.23 -6.96
C LEU A 91 9.96 7.76 -6.00
N SER A 92 10.15 9.08 -5.98
CA SER A 92 11.09 9.71 -5.06
C SER A 92 10.67 9.55 -3.59
N ARG A 93 11.60 9.73 -2.65
CA ARG A 93 11.29 9.72 -1.20
C ARG A 93 10.20 10.74 -0.82
N SER A 94 10.15 11.88 -1.50
CA SER A 94 9.10 12.89 -1.30
C SER A 94 7.73 12.36 -1.73
N GLN A 95 7.66 11.74 -2.90
CA GLN A 95 6.43 11.11 -3.42
C GLN A 95 5.98 9.94 -2.53
N LEU A 96 6.89 9.10 -2.06
CA LEU A 96 6.58 8.02 -1.12
C LEU A 96 6.01 8.55 0.21
N ARG A 97 6.58 9.66 0.72
CA ARG A 97 6.02 10.34 1.90
C ARG A 97 4.61 10.88 1.63
N ASN A 98 4.38 11.47 0.45
CA ASN A 98 3.05 11.95 0.07
C ASN A 98 2.04 10.80 -0.05
N LEU A 99 2.43 9.64 -0.60
CA LEU A 99 1.59 8.45 -0.63
C LEU A 99 1.17 8.00 0.77
N GLN A 100 2.11 7.92 1.71
CA GLN A 100 1.82 7.58 3.10
C GLN A 100 0.83 8.58 3.73
N LEU A 101 1.03 9.89 3.52
CA LEU A 101 0.13 10.92 4.03
C LEU A 101 -1.29 10.78 3.46
N HIS A 102 -1.43 10.50 2.17
CA HIS A 102 -2.75 10.29 1.55
C HIS A 102 -3.41 9.00 2.04
N PHE A 103 -2.63 7.94 2.32
CA PHE A 103 -3.18 6.72 2.88
C PHE A 103 -3.68 6.95 4.32
N GLU A 104 -2.93 7.68 5.14
CA GLU A 104 -3.35 8.07 6.49
C GLU A 104 -4.61 8.95 6.47
N ALA A 105 -4.68 9.92 5.55
CA ALA A 105 -5.88 10.75 5.37
C ALA A 105 -7.10 9.89 5.00
N ALA A 106 -6.96 8.97 4.05
CA ALA A 106 -8.05 8.09 3.63
C ALA A 106 -8.52 7.15 4.75
N MET A 107 -7.61 6.71 5.63
CA MET A 107 -7.96 5.94 6.82
C MET A 107 -8.80 6.78 7.80
N MET A 108 -8.42 8.03 8.05
CA MET A 108 -9.20 8.95 8.90
C MET A 108 -10.59 9.22 8.30
N ASP A 109 -10.67 9.48 6.99
CA ASP A 109 -11.94 9.68 6.29
C ASP A 109 -12.85 8.43 6.34
N SER A 110 -12.24 7.26 6.43
CA SER A 110 -12.92 5.97 6.60
C SER A 110 -13.21 5.61 8.06
N MET A 111 -12.98 6.53 9.01
CA MET A 111 -13.14 6.32 10.45
C MET A 111 -12.31 5.15 11.01
N ILE A 112 -11.16 4.85 10.40
CA ILE A 112 -10.23 3.83 10.87
C ILE A 112 -9.29 4.49 11.88
N GLU A 113 -9.35 4.05 13.14
CA GLU A 113 -8.61 4.68 14.23
C GLU A 113 -7.93 3.63 15.15
N GLY A 114 -7.12 4.14 16.08
CA GLY A 114 -6.47 3.35 17.13
C GLY A 114 -5.57 2.23 16.57
N LYS A 115 -5.66 1.04 17.18
CA LYS A 115 -4.77 -0.09 16.85
C LYS A 115 -4.85 -0.52 15.37
N VAL A 116 -6.03 -0.40 14.75
CA VAL A 116 -6.20 -0.78 13.34
C VAL A 116 -5.48 0.21 12.43
N PHE A 117 -5.61 1.50 12.72
CA PHE A 117 -4.87 2.56 12.04
C PHE A 117 -3.36 2.34 12.13
N ASP A 118 -2.83 2.08 13.33
CA ASP A 118 -1.39 1.86 13.55
C ASP A 118 -0.86 0.67 12.74
N GLN A 119 -1.63 -0.43 12.69
CA GLN A 119 -1.26 -1.62 11.92
C GLN A 119 -1.25 -1.37 10.41
N CYS A 120 -2.26 -0.68 9.89
CA CYS A 120 -2.32 -0.30 8.48
C CYS A 120 -1.18 0.66 8.11
N LYS A 121 -0.93 1.66 8.97
CA LYS A 121 0.15 2.62 8.81
C LYS A 121 1.52 1.95 8.78
N GLU A 122 1.81 1.06 9.73
CA GLU A 122 3.08 0.34 9.80
C GLU A 122 3.32 -0.49 8.53
N ARG A 123 2.30 -1.24 8.09
CA ARG A 123 2.39 -2.07 6.87
C ARG A 123 2.56 -1.23 5.61
N PHE A 124 1.89 -0.08 5.51
CA PHE A 124 2.08 0.83 4.39
C PHE A 124 3.46 1.49 4.41
N THR A 125 3.99 1.78 5.60
CA THR A 125 5.37 2.26 5.75
C THR A 125 6.37 1.23 5.24
N ASP A 126 6.17 -0.06 5.55
CA ASP A 126 7.02 -1.14 5.03
C ASP A 126 6.96 -1.22 3.49
N LEU A 127 5.80 -0.94 2.89
CA LEU A 127 5.68 -0.81 1.43
C LEU A 127 6.50 0.39 0.90
N CYS A 128 6.41 1.56 1.51
CA CYS A 128 7.20 2.72 1.10
C CYS A 128 8.72 2.46 1.21
N ILE A 129 9.17 1.76 2.25
CA ILE A 129 10.57 1.34 2.40
C ILE A 129 10.97 0.39 1.26
N MET A 130 10.09 -0.52 0.86
CA MET A 130 10.33 -1.43 -0.26
C MET A 130 10.53 -0.66 -1.57
N PHE A 131 9.69 0.33 -1.87
CA PHE A 131 9.88 1.20 -3.05
C PHE A 131 11.22 1.92 -3.02
N ASP A 132 11.59 2.56 -1.90
CA ASP A 132 12.86 3.28 -1.78
C ASP A 132 14.07 2.36 -1.95
N ALA A 133 14.01 1.13 -1.42
CA ALA A 133 15.07 0.14 -1.57
C ALA A 133 15.25 -0.33 -3.02
N GLU A 134 14.16 -0.60 -3.74
CA GLU A 134 14.23 -1.03 -5.14
C GLU A 134 14.69 0.12 -6.04
N ASN A 135 14.30 1.36 -5.77
CA ASN A 135 14.79 2.52 -6.50
C ASN A 135 16.30 2.74 -6.33
N GLN A 136 16.85 2.47 -5.15
CA GLN A 136 18.29 2.55 -4.89
C GLN A 136 19.06 1.41 -5.55
N ALA A 137 18.46 0.23 -5.70
CA ALA A 137 19.08 -0.92 -6.36
C ALA A 137 19.12 -0.81 -7.90
N GLN A 138 18.32 0.08 -8.48
CA GLN A 138 18.26 0.33 -9.93
C GLN A 138 19.26 1.40 -10.42
N ILE A 139 20.02 2.03 -9.52
CA ILE A 139 21.08 2.97 -9.88
C ILE A 139 22.37 2.16 -10.15
N PRO A 140 22.89 2.11 -11.39
CA PRO A 140 24.11 1.39 -11.73
C PRO A 140 25.38 1.98 -11.11
#